data_AF-A0A820CTG8-F1
#
_entry.id   AF-A0A820CTG8-F1
#
_cell.length_a   1.000
_cell.length_b   1.000
_cell.length_c   1.000
_cell.angle_alpha   90.00
_cell.angle_beta   90.00
_cell.angle_gamma   90.00
#
_symmetry.space_group_name_H-M   'P 1'
#
loop_
_entity.id
_entity.type
_entity.pdbx_description
1 polymer ?
#
loop_
_entity_poly.entity_id
_entity_poly.type
_entity_poly.pdbx_seq_one_letter_code
_entity_poly.pdbx_strand_id
1 'polypeptide(L)'
;MNYFHNEWLKTNDGWYEGIQVYTPSTNNALEATNKTIKDDGTFRERHVLSRFLTIATNVINNWSVERDSSSINAKIFATEPTISLELWTLSYQWAKSTKDIICISNDSSKTYYIPARDLQSISQANLNKYKNKTWSTFNQS
;
A
#
# COMPACT_ATOMS: atom_id res chain seq x y z
N MET A 1 -1.10 -22.46 -10.06
CA MET A 1 -1.53 -22.41 -8.64
C MET A 1 -0.44 -22.59 -7.58
N ASN A 2 0.69 -23.25 -7.86
CA ASN A 2 1.72 -23.52 -6.84
C ASN A 2 2.29 -22.26 -6.18
N TYR A 3 2.59 -21.22 -6.97
CA TYR A 3 3.06 -19.93 -6.45
C TYR A 3 2.07 -19.33 -5.45
N PHE A 4 0.79 -19.20 -5.83
CA PHE A 4 -0.22 -18.60 -4.96
C PHE A 4 -0.40 -19.37 -3.65
N HIS A 5 -0.41 -20.70 -3.73
CA HIS A 5 -0.54 -21.53 -2.53
C HIS A 5 0.65 -21.34 -1.56
N ASN A 6 1.88 -21.36 -2.07
CA ASN A 6 3.06 -21.22 -1.21
C ASN A 6 3.21 -19.80 -0.66
N GLU A 7 2.93 -18.78 -1.47
CA GLU A 7 3.12 -17.39 -1.07
C GLU A 7 1.99 -16.90 -0.17
N TRP A 8 0.73 -17.12 -0.54
CA TRP A 8 -0.42 -16.47 0.10
C TRP A 8 -1.17 -17.37 1.07
N LEU A 9 -1.13 -18.70 0.92
CA LEU A 9 -1.82 -19.60 1.85
C LEU A 9 -0.90 -20.16 2.94
N LYS A 10 0.40 -20.28 2.68
CA LYS A 10 1.37 -20.79 3.67
C LYS A 10 2.17 -19.70 4.37
N THR A 11 2.57 -18.66 3.63
CA THR A 11 3.54 -17.67 4.12
C THR A 11 2.85 -16.38 4.58
N ASN A 12 1.88 -15.89 3.81
CA ASN A 12 1.17 -14.63 4.08
C ASN A 12 -0.32 -14.86 4.36
N ASP A 13 -0.64 -15.63 5.41
CA ASP A 13 -2.02 -16.01 5.78
C ASP A 13 -2.84 -14.88 6.43
N GLY A 14 -2.23 -13.72 6.66
CA GLY A 14 -2.89 -12.53 7.19
C GLY A 14 -3.69 -11.76 6.14
N TRP A 15 -5.01 -11.65 6.34
CA TRP A 15 -5.91 -10.91 5.46
C TRP A 15 -6.24 -9.49 5.96
N TYR A 16 -5.70 -9.07 7.10
CA TYR A 16 -6.00 -7.79 7.73
C TYR A 16 -4.82 -6.83 7.66
N GLU A 17 -5.13 -5.54 7.49
CA GLU A 17 -4.14 -4.48 7.27
C GLU A 17 -3.13 -4.32 8.42
N GLY A 18 -3.57 -4.59 9.66
CA GLY A 18 -2.74 -4.49 10.86
C GLY A 18 -1.59 -5.50 10.94
N ILE A 19 -1.48 -6.48 10.02
CA ILE A 19 -0.36 -7.41 10.00
C ILE A 19 0.94 -6.77 9.48
N GLN A 20 0.86 -5.65 8.74
CA GLN A 20 2.01 -4.95 8.16
C GLN A 20 2.26 -3.59 8.81
N VAL A 21 3.01 -3.60 9.93
CA VAL A 21 3.20 -2.45 10.85
C VAL A 21 3.94 -1.25 10.24
N TYR A 22 4.68 -1.43 9.14
CA TYR A 22 5.50 -0.36 8.52
C TYR A 22 5.12 -0.07 7.08
N THR A 23 3.98 -0.56 6.63
CA THR A 23 3.47 -0.25 5.29
C THR A 23 2.42 0.84 5.34
N PRO A 24 2.38 1.77 4.37
CA PRO A 24 1.32 2.75 4.29
C PRO A 24 -0.04 2.05 4.14
N SER A 25 -0.96 2.38 5.04
CA SER A 25 -2.38 2.03 4.91
C SER A 25 -2.95 2.74 3.69
N THR A 26 -3.06 2.00 2.58
CA THR A 26 -3.62 2.52 1.32
C THR A 26 -4.60 1.53 0.74
N ASN A 27 -5.71 2.04 0.23
CA ASN A 27 -6.73 1.25 -0.46
C ASN A 27 -6.37 0.95 -1.92
N ASN A 28 -5.28 1.52 -2.46
CA ASN A 28 -4.90 1.41 -3.87
C ASN A 28 -4.86 -0.04 -4.37
N ALA A 29 -4.24 -0.94 -3.62
CA ALA A 29 -4.14 -2.34 -4.00
C ALA A 29 -5.52 -3.02 -4.04
N LEU A 30 -6.35 -2.78 -3.01
CA LEU A 30 -7.71 -3.31 -2.93
C LEU A 30 -8.59 -2.78 -4.08
N GLU A 31 -8.51 -1.48 -4.37
CA GLU A 31 -9.25 -0.86 -5.46
C GLU A 31 -8.82 -1.37 -6.83
N ALA A 32 -7.51 -1.53 -7.04
CA ALA A 32 -6.96 -2.11 -8.26
C ALA A 32 -7.43 -3.57 -8.45
N THR A 33 -7.35 -4.40 -7.42
CA THR A 33 -7.84 -5.79 -7.47
C THR A 33 -9.34 -5.86 -7.73
N ASN A 34 -10.12 -5.02 -7.05
CA ASN A 34 -11.56 -4.93 -7.29
C ASN A 34 -11.88 -4.52 -8.72
N LYS A 35 -11.09 -3.60 -9.29
CA LYS A 35 -11.22 -3.20 -10.68
C LYS A 35 -10.94 -4.36 -11.63
N THR A 36 -9.84 -5.09 -11.45
CA THR A 36 -9.51 -6.28 -12.25
C THR A 36 -10.61 -7.36 -12.18
N ILE A 37 -11.14 -7.66 -10.99
CA ILE A 37 -12.23 -8.65 -10.85
C ILE A 37 -13.50 -8.17 -11.57
N LYS A 38 -13.80 -6.88 -11.52
CA LYS A 38 -14.96 -6.29 -12.18
C LYS A 38 -14.80 -6.25 -13.69
N ASP A 39 -13.67 -5.75 -14.18
CA ASP A 39 -13.48 -5.44 -15.60
C ASP A 39 -13.05 -6.69 -16.39
N ASP A 40 -12.19 -7.55 -15.83
CA ASP A 40 -11.59 -8.69 -16.54
C ASP A 40 -12.19 -10.04 -16.15
N GLY A 41 -12.68 -10.16 -14.90
CA GLY A 41 -13.21 -11.43 -14.38
C GLY A 41 -14.71 -11.58 -14.62
N THR A 42 -15.48 -10.68 -14.01
CA THR A 42 -16.95 -10.75 -13.95
C THR A 42 -17.63 -9.92 -15.03
N PHE A 43 -16.89 -9.04 -15.71
CA PHE A 43 -17.41 -8.03 -16.64
C PHE A 43 -18.55 -7.18 -16.06
N ARG A 44 -18.50 -6.97 -14.72
CA ARG A 44 -19.52 -6.27 -13.93
C ARG A 44 -20.91 -6.92 -13.98
N GLU A 45 -21.00 -8.17 -14.43
CA GLU A 45 -22.22 -8.94 -14.46
C GLU A 45 -22.40 -9.76 -13.18
N ARG A 46 -23.66 -10.01 -12.81
CA ARG A 46 -23.99 -10.95 -11.75
C ARG A 46 -23.93 -12.37 -12.32
N HIS A 47 -23.13 -13.23 -11.70
CA HIS A 47 -23.01 -14.63 -12.08
C HIS A 47 -23.67 -15.53 -11.05
N VAL A 48 -24.21 -16.66 -11.50
CA VAL A 48 -24.57 -17.76 -10.59
C VAL A 48 -23.32 -18.27 -9.87
N LEU A 49 -23.49 -18.78 -8.64
CA LEU A 49 -22.37 -19.14 -7.76
C LEU A 49 -21.35 -20.06 -8.43
N SER A 50 -21.78 -21.09 -9.15
CA SER A 50 -20.89 -22.02 -9.85
C SER A 50 -19.98 -21.31 -10.85
N ARG A 51 -20.55 -20.45 -11.70
CA ARG A 51 -19.82 -19.65 -12.68
C ARG A 51 -18.89 -18.66 -12.01
N PHE A 52 -19.33 -18.02 -10.93
CA PHE A 52 -18.50 -17.11 -10.15
C PHE A 52 -17.26 -17.82 -9.57
N LEU A 53 -17.42 -19.01 -9.00
CA LEU A 53 -16.31 -19.79 -8.46
C LEU A 53 -15.30 -20.18 -9.56
N THR A 54 -15.76 -20.53 -10.76
CA THR A 54 -14.88 -20.79 -11.91
C THR A 54 -14.09 -19.54 -12.29
N ILE A 55 -14.75 -18.38 -12.38
CA ILE A 55 -14.10 -17.10 -12.68
C ILE A 55 -13.05 -16.76 -11.62
N ALA A 56 -13.40 -16.83 -10.34
CA ALA A 56 -12.48 -16.55 -9.24
C ALA A 56 -11.26 -17.48 -9.26
N THR A 57 -11.47 -18.77 -9.51
CA THR A 57 -10.38 -19.75 -9.64
C THR A 57 -9.45 -19.42 -10.80
N ASN A 58 -10.01 -19.00 -11.95
CA ASN A 58 -9.21 -18.59 -13.11
C ASN A 58 -8.39 -17.34 -12.82
N VAL A 59 -8.96 -16.34 -12.14
CA VAL A 59 -8.24 -15.12 -11.73
C VAL A 59 -7.04 -15.47 -10.85
N ILE A 60 -7.24 -16.29 -9.81
CA ILE A 60 -6.16 -16.71 -8.90
C ILE A 60 -5.11 -17.53 -9.66
N ASN A 61 -5.53 -18.40 -10.59
CA ASN A 61 -4.58 -19.17 -11.38
C ASN A 61 -3.74 -18.27 -12.29
N ASN A 62 -4.34 -17.28 -12.94
CA ASN A 62 -3.63 -16.32 -13.77
C ASN A 62 -2.61 -15.54 -12.94
N TRP A 63 -2.99 -15.02 -11.77
CA TRP A 63 -2.05 -14.36 -10.86
C TRP A 63 -0.90 -15.29 -10.45
N SER A 64 -1.21 -16.56 -10.18
CA SER A 64 -0.19 -17.56 -9.86
C SER A 64 0.78 -17.83 -11.01
N VAL A 65 0.32 -17.84 -12.26
CA VAL A 65 1.17 -18.10 -13.44
C VAL A 65 2.00 -16.87 -13.79
N GLU A 66 1.39 -15.69 -13.75
CA GLU A 66 2.10 -14.43 -14.02
C GLU A 66 3.20 -14.13 -13.00
N ARG A 67 3.09 -14.66 -11.78
CA ARG A 67 4.07 -14.46 -10.70
C ARG A 67 5.04 -15.62 -10.53
N ASP A 68 4.91 -16.69 -11.31
CA ASP A 68 5.84 -17.81 -11.29
C ASP A 68 7.17 -17.37 -11.92
N SER A 69 8.28 -17.48 -11.18
CA SER A 69 9.62 -17.11 -11.65
C SER A 69 10.10 -17.95 -12.83
N SER A 70 9.51 -19.13 -13.08
CA SER A 70 9.79 -19.96 -14.24
C SER A 70 9.11 -19.46 -15.53
N SER A 71 8.18 -18.52 -15.43
CA SER A 71 7.50 -17.92 -16.58
C SER A 71 8.43 -16.96 -17.32
N ILE A 72 8.42 -17.01 -18.66
CA ILE A 72 9.22 -16.12 -19.52
C ILE A 72 8.91 -14.64 -19.23
N ASN A 73 7.66 -14.32 -18.91
CA ASN A 73 7.19 -12.96 -18.63
C ASN A 73 6.76 -12.80 -17.16
N ALA A 74 7.51 -13.41 -16.23
CA ALA A 74 7.24 -13.33 -14.81
C ALA A 74 7.19 -11.86 -14.33
N LYS A 75 6.09 -11.47 -13.70
CA LYS A 75 5.92 -10.16 -13.09
C LYS A 75 6.54 -10.18 -11.69
N ILE A 76 7.82 -9.88 -11.58
CA ILE A 76 8.56 -9.92 -10.30
C ILE A 76 8.33 -8.62 -9.52
N PHE A 77 8.16 -8.70 -8.20
CA PHE A 77 8.13 -7.51 -7.35
C PHE A 77 9.52 -6.89 -7.25
N ALA A 78 9.62 -5.58 -7.46
CA ALA A 78 10.84 -4.86 -7.16
C ALA A 78 11.07 -4.88 -5.63
N THR A 79 12.16 -5.51 -5.20
CA THR A 79 12.57 -5.57 -3.79
C THR A 79 13.36 -4.34 -3.37
N GLU A 80 13.91 -3.62 -4.35
CA GLU A 80 14.68 -2.42 -4.14
C GLU A 80 14.13 -1.27 -5.00
N PRO A 81 14.14 -0.04 -4.49
CA PRO A 81 13.70 1.11 -5.26
C PRO A 81 14.69 1.40 -6.38
N THR A 82 14.18 1.64 -7.59
CA THR A 82 14.99 2.17 -8.68
C THR A 82 15.17 3.67 -8.47
N ILE A 83 16.38 4.09 -8.09
CA ILE A 83 16.68 5.52 -7.86
C ILE A 83 17.07 6.16 -9.20
N SER A 84 16.11 6.89 -9.80
CA SER A 84 16.34 7.61 -11.05
C SER A 84 17.10 8.92 -10.83
N LEU A 85 17.70 9.46 -11.91
CA LEU A 85 18.30 10.80 -11.89
C LEU A 85 17.27 11.89 -11.53
N GLU A 86 16.03 11.73 -11.98
CA GLU A 86 14.91 12.61 -11.63
C GLU A 86 14.66 12.58 -10.12
N LEU A 87 14.60 11.38 -9.51
CA LEU A 87 14.40 11.24 -8.07
C LEU A 87 15.56 11.85 -7.27
N TRP A 88 16.80 11.67 -7.73
CA TRP A 88 17.97 12.35 -7.15
C TRP A 88 17.84 13.87 -7.23
N THR A 89 17.40 14.39 -8.37
CA THR A 89 17.23 15.84 -8.60
C THR A 89 16.15 16.41 -7.69
N LEU A 90 15.00 15.74 -7.60
CA LEU A 90 13.90 16.11 -6.69
C LEU A 90 14.34 16.07 -5.22
N SER A 91 15.09 15.03 -4.84
CA SER A 91 15.62 14.88 -3.48
C SER A 91 16.61 16.00 -3.15
N TYR A 92 17.47 16.37 -4.10
CA TYR A 92 18.41 17.48 -3.95
C TYR A 92 17.70 18.83 -3.83
N GLN A 93 16.69 19.10 -4.66
CA GLN A 93 15.86 20.29 -4.58
C GLN A 93 15.11 20.36 -3.25
N TRP A 94 14.56 19.23 -2.79
CA TRP A 94 13.89 19.13 -1.49
C TRP A 94 14.88 19.38 -0.34
N ALA A 95 16.09 18.81 -0.39
CA ALA A 95 17.12 19.03 0.62
C ALA A 95 17.60 20.49 0.69
N LYS A 96 17.54 21.20 -0.44
CA LYS A 96 17.80 22.65 -0.51
C LYS A 96 16.61 23.52 -0.12
N SER A 97 15.42 22.94 0.02
CA SER A 97 14.23 23.71 0.39
C SER A 97 14.34 24.21 1.82
N THR A 98 13.84 25.42 2.08
CA THR A 98 13.88 26.08 3.40
C THR A 98 12.71 25.63 4.27
N LYS A 99 12.39 24.34 4.26
CA LYS A 99 11.29 23.77 5.05
C LYS A 99 11.64 23.76 6.54
N ASP A 100 10.75 24.30 7.35
CA ASP A 100 10.86 24.32 8.80
C ASP A 100 10.43 22.96 9.36
N ILE A 101 11.41 22.19 9.83
CA ILE A 101 11.19 20.88 10.45
C ILE A 101 11.05 21.05 11.95
N ILE A 102 9.94 20.58 12.53
CA ILE A 102 9.74 20.58 13.99
C ILE A 102 10.24 19.24 14.53
N CYS A 103 11.19 19.28 15.47
CA CYS A 103 11.68 18.10 16.18
C CYS A 103 11.17 18.13 17.62
N ILE A 104 10.52 17.04 18.05
CA ILE A 104 10.11 16.84 19.44
C ILE A 104 10.82 15.58 19.95
N SER A 105 11.71 15.78 20.91
CA SER A 105 12.44 14.69 21.58
C SER A 105 11.81 14.37 22.92
N ASN A 106 11.55 13.08 23.14
CA ASN A 106 11.31 12.49 24.45
C ASN A 106 12.55 11.68 24.87
N ASP A 107 12.62 11.23 26.13
CA ASP A 107 13.78 10.48 26.66
C ASP A 107 14.14 9.21 25.85
N SER A 108 13.17 8.63 25.13
CA SER A 108 13.33 7.38 24.37
C SER A 108 13.23 7.52 22.85
N SER A 109 12.79 8.66 22.31
CA SER A 109 12.54 8.80 20.87
C SER A 109 12.55 10.25 20.38
N LYS A 110 12.88 10.43 19.09
CA LYS A 110 12.76 11.72 18.39
C LYS A 110 11.70 11.62 17.31
N THR A 111 10.72 12.50 17.36
CA THR A 111 9.68 12.62 16.33
C THR A 111 9.91 13.88 15.51
N TYR A 112 10.02 13.72 14.20
CA TYR A 112 10.16 14.82 13.25
C TYR A 112 8.83 15.06 12.54
N TYR A 113 8.38 16.31 12.50
CA TYR A 113 7.21 16.74 11.77
C TYR A 113 7.66 17.58 10.56
N ILE A 114 7.28 17.12 9.37
CA ILE A 114 7.68 17.72 8.09
C ILE A 114 6.45 18.35 7.43
N PRO A 115 6.52 19.61 6.97
CA PRO A 115 5.40 20.26 6.31
C PRO A 115 5.07 19.61 4.97
N ALA A 116 3.79 19.28 4.78
CA ALA A 116 3.30 18.58 3.60
C ALA A 116 3.40 19.44 2.32
N ARG A 117 3.67 18.78 1.18
CA ARG A 117 3.71 19.39 -0.16
C ARG A 117 4.66 20.58 -0.21
N ASP A 118 4.19 21.74 -0.69
CA ASP A 118 4.99 22.95 -0.88
C ASP A 118 4.96 23.90 0.33
N LEU A 119 4.30 23.51 1.43
CA LEU A 119 4.26 24.33 2.64
C LEU A 119 5.66 24.45 3.23
N GLN A 120 6.03 25.66 3.64
CA GLN A 120 7.31 25.92 4.27
C GLN A 120 7.31 25.54 5.75
N SER A 121 6.19 25.71 6.46
CA SER A 121 6.10 25.46 7.91
C SER A 121 4.77 24.81 8.30
N ILE A 122 4.75 24.21 9.49
CA ILE A 122 3.55 23.60 10.09
C ILE A 122 2.97 24.57 11.12
N SER A 123 1.69 24.93 11.00
CA SER A 123 1.04 25.76 12.01
C SER A 123 0.82 24.97 13.32
N GLN A 124 0.93 25.67 14.46
CA GLN A 124 0.69 25.06 15.77
C GLN A 124 -0.71 24.45 15.89
N ALA A 125 -1.71 25.05 15.25
CA ALA A 125 -3.08 24.53 15.20
C ALA A 125 -3.14 23.16 14.51
N ASN A 126 -2.44 22.98 13.38
CA ASN A 126 -2.38 21.70 12.67
C ASN A 126 -1.61 20.64 13.46
N LEU A 127 -0.51 21.03 14.12
CA LEU A 127 0.25 20.13 14.98
C LEU A 127 -0.60 19.64 16.17
N ASN A 128 -1.32 20.55 16.82
CA ASN A 128 -2.22 20.20 17.93
C ASN A 128 -3.38 19.32 17.45
N LYS A 129 -3.97 19.62 16.29
CA LYS A 129 -5.03 18.79 15.68
C LYS A 129 -4.54 17.37 15.40
N TYR A 130 -3.31 17.20 14.91
CA TYR A 130 -2.72 15.88 14.67
C TYR A 130 -2.51 15.12 15.98
N LYS A 131 -1.90 15.75 16.98
CA LYS A 131 -1.64 15.14 18.29
C LYS A 131 -2.92 14.74 19.03
N ASN A 132 -3.96 15.56 18.93
CA ASN A 132 -5.24 15.34 19.59
C ASN A 132 -6.21 14.51 18.74
N LYS A 133 -5.75 13.92 17.63
CA LYS A 133 -6.60 13.08 16.78
C LYS A 133 -6.91 11.78 17.52
N THR A 134 -8.09 11.72 18.11
CA THR A 134 -8.64 10.48 18.66
C THR A 134 -9.32 9.69 17.56
N TRP A 135 -8.94 8.43 17.41
CA TRP A 135 -9.61 7.49 16.50
C TRP A 135 -10.84 6.94 17.22
N SER A 136 -12.01 7.55 17.01
CA SER A 136 -13.27 7.19 17.68
C SER A 136 -14.18 6.27 16.85
N THR A 137 -13.72 5.71 15.73
CA THR A 137 -14.61 5.09 14.74
C THR A 137 -14.80 3.58 14.84
N PHE A 138 -14.20 2.90 15.83
CA PHE A 138 -14.57 1.51 16.10
C PHE A 138 -15.64 1.46 17.20
N ASN A 139 -16.86 1.85 16.84
CA ASN A 139 -18.01 1.46 17.65
C ASN A 139 -18.10 -0.07 17.60
N GLN A 140 -17.79 -0.71 18.74
CA GLN A 140 -18.07 -2.12 18.95
C GLN A 140 -19.59 -2.29 18.98
N SER A 141 -20.14 -2.80 17.89
CA SER A 141 -21.53 -3.28 17.81
C SER A 141 -21.64 -4.69 18.40
#